data_AF-A0A9D7R7B0-F1
#
_entry.id   AF-A0A9D7R7B0-F1
#
_cell.length_a   1.000
_cell.length_b   1.000
_cell.length_c   1.000
_cell.angle_alpha   90.00
_cell.angle_beta   90.00
_cell.angle_gamma   90.00
#
_symmetry.space_group_name_H-M   'P 1'
#
loop_
_entity.id
_entity.type
_entity.pdbx_description
1 polymer ?
#
loop_
_entity_poly.entity_id
_entity_poly.type
_entity_poly.pdbx_seq_one_letter_code
_entity_poly.pdbx_strand_id
1 'polypeptide(L)'
;MSAPSGARRKSALAAWALALGLVGCRVEAAQDPPRPSGATRQQQPASENAPDPQELAAARAPSGRRALRWIEDFCALGPRVPGTEGAEKARAAIVAAIRAAGGEPKLVPLRMATSRGEVEFVNLLAELPGKSSKRIVWGAHYDTPDVSEDPYWQSEFPPSAVFVGANDGGSGVAVLLELLRALRERGVGEVGHSFLFLDGEERIGPPPFNPTLDDPKANACFGARGQVARWREAKRLPEAFVLLDMVGDRELGLVRETSYSDARLLELFQRAAASAGLAETQLVGERGMMDDHVPFQAAGVPSIDLIDWSYGPPDARGRAGAYWHTPADTPDKLSAQSLETSAKLCLAAVPELERFARGER
;
A
#
# COMPACT_ATOMS: atom_id res chain seq x y z
N MET A 1 -33.93 -22.78 -50.00
CA MET A 1 -33.73 -21.96 -51.21
C MET A 1 -33.13 -20.63 -50.75
N SER A 2 -31.93 -20.17 -51.06
CA SER A 2 -30.81 -20.67 -51.86
C SER A 2 -29.58 -19.84 -51.41
N ALA A 3 -28.45 -20.49 -51.17
CA ALA A 3 -27.11 -19.87 -51.32
C ALA A 3 -26.78 -19.81 -52.84
N PRO A 4 -25.59 -19.39 -53.35
CA PRO A 4 -24.35 -18.96 -52.67
C PRO A 4 -23.55 -17.82 -53.36
N SER A 5 -22.44 -17.41 -52.74
CA SER A 5 -21.08 -17.18 -53.32
C SER A 5 -20.34 -16.14 -52.46
N GLY A 6 -19.09 -16.28 -52.03
CA GLY A 6 -18.02 -17.19 -52.40
C GLY A 6 -16.80 -16.38 -52.84
N ALA A 7 -15.85 -16.09 -51.94
CA ALA A 7 -14.45 -15.84 -52.30
C ALA A 7 -13.55 -15.85 -51.06
N ARG A 8 -12.84 -16.98 -50.88
CA ARG A 8 -11.65 -17.11 -50.04
C ARG A 8 -10.49 -16.35 -50.72
N ARG A 9 -9.72 -15.56 -49.98
CA ARG A 9 -8.34 -15.24 -50.37
C ARG A 9 -7.37 -15.91 -49.39
N LYS A 10 -6.54 -16.78 -49.97
CA LYS A 10 -5.44 -17.50 -49.33
C LYS A 10 -4.12 -16.77 -49.64
N SER A 11 -3.23 -16.77 -48.65
CA SER A 11 -1.77 -16.84 -48.74
C SER A 11 -0.96 -15.65 -49.27
N ALA A 12 -0.03 -15.16 -48.44
CA ALA A 12 1.37 -14.97 -48.82
C ALA A 12 2.27 -15.05 -47.57
N LEU A 13 2.92 -16.20 -47.40
CA LEU A 13 4.11 -16.37 -46.54
C LEU A 13 5.31 -15.86 -47.33
N ALA A 14 6.04 -14.88 -46.79
CA ALA A 14 7.31 -14.45 -47.35
C ALA A 14 8.45 -15.28 -46.75
N ALA A 15 9.01 -16.19 -47.55
CA ALA A 15 10.26 -16.87 -47.29
C ALA A 15 11.42 -15.98 -47.76
N TRP A 16 12.43 -15.78 -46.91
CA TRP A 16 13.69 -15.17 -47.28
C TRP A 16 14.75 -16.27 -47.40
N ALA A 17 15.33 -16.42 -48.59
CA ALA A 17 16.49 -17.27 -48.85
C ALA A 17 17.58 -16.49 -49.62
N LEU A 18 18.77 -16.51 -49.00
CA LEU A 18 20.15 -16.36 -49.48
C LEU A 18 20.49 -15.53 -50.73
N ALA A 19 21.51 -14.66 -50.55
CA ALA A 19 22.54 -14.39 -51.54
C ALA A 19 23.94 -14.67 -50.94
N LEU A 20 24.60 -15.69 -51.47
CA LEU A 20 26.02 -16.05 -51.25
C LEU A 20 26.89 -15.22 -52.21
N GLY A 21 27.82 -14.44 -51.67
CA GLY A 21 28.86 -13.75 -52.44
C GLY A 21 30.25 -14.32 -52.08
N LEU A 22 30.84 -15.05 -53.01
CA LEU A 22 32.22 -15.54 -52.98
C LEU A 22 33.21 -14.38 -53.21
N VAL A 23 34.19 -14.21 -52.31
CA VAL A 23 35.46 -13.54 -52.64
C VAL A 23 36.61 -14.37 -52.06
N GLY A 24 37.59 -14.64 -52.92
CA GLY A 24 38.62 -15.67 -52.76
C GLY A 24 39.76 -15.36 -51.79
N CYS A 25 40.47 -16.44 -51.45
CA CYS A 25 41.70 -16.49 -50.66
C CYS A 25 42.85 -15.68 -51.27
N ARG A 26 43.58 -14.95 -50.42
CA ARG A 26 45.04 -14.83 -50.47
C ARG A 26 45.60 -15.15 -49.10
N VAL A 27 46.46 -16.16 -49.04
CA VAL A 27 47.22 -16.56 -47.86
C VAL A 27 48.54 -15.81 -47.92
N GLU A 28 48.77 -14.89 -46.97
CA GLU A 28 50.10 -14.42 -46.62
C GLU A 28 50.51 -15.05 -45.30
N ALA A 29 51.69 -15.67 -45.30
CA ALA A 29 52.29 -16.30 -44.14
C ALA A 29 52.75 -15.23 -43.15
N ALA A 30 52.21 -15.24 -41.93
CA ALA A 30 52.69 -14.44 -40.82
C ALA A 30 53.38 -15.36 -39.79
N GLN A 31 54.59 -14.98 -39.41
CA GLN A 31 55.48 -15.67 -38.48
C GLN A 31 54.95 -15.59 -37.04
N ASP A 32 55.16 -16.64 -36.26
CA ASP A 32 54.78 -16.72 -34.85
C ASP A 32 55.51 -15.66 -33.98
N PRO A 33 54.81 -14.87 -33.15
CA PRO A 33 55.45 -14.06 -32.11
C PRO A 33 55.74 -14.90 -30.85
N PRO A 34 56.75 -14.51 -30.05
CA PRO A 34 57.23 -15.31 -28.92
C PRO A 34 56.25 -15.27 -27.73
N ARG A 35 56.17 -16.38 -27.00
CA ARG A 35 55.41 -16.48 -25.74
C ARG A 35 55.98 -15.52 -24.68
N PRO A 36 55.16 -14.66 -24.05
CA PRO A 36 55.61 -13.93 -22.87
C PRO A 36 55.54 -14.84 -21.63
N SER A 37 56.69 -14.97 -20.98
CA SER A 37 56.86 -15.53 -19.65
C SER A 37 56.21 -14.65 -18.59
N GLY A 38 55.52 -15.29 -17.63
CA GLY A 38 55.33 -14.83 -16.25
C GLY A 38 55.05 -13.34 -16.02
N ALA A 39 53.79 -12.93 -16.14
CA ALA A 39 53.29 -11.70 -15.52
C ALA A 39 52.38 -12.08 -14.34
N THR A 40 52.83 -11.75 -13.14
CA THR A 40 52.05 -11.81 -11.90
C THR A 40 50.75 -11.01 -12.09
N ARG A 41 49.61 -11.68 -11.92
CA ARG A 41 48.29 -11.03 -11.93
C ARG A 41 48.23 -10.06 -10.75
N GLN A 42 48.52 -8.78 -10.99
CA GLN A 42 48.16 -7.74 -10.04
C GLN A 42 46.63 -7.75 -9.94
N GLN A 43 46.13 -8.11 -8.76
CA GLN A 43 44.74 -7.90 -8.38
C GLN A 43 44.50 -6.38 -8.44
N GLN A 44 43.65 -5.94 -9.36
CA GLN A 44 43.04 -4.62 -9.25
C GLN A 44 42.26 -4.57 -7.93
N PRO A 45 42.44 -3.54 -7.08
CA PRO A 45 41.60 -3.37 -5.91
C PRO A 45 40.15 -3.18 -6.36
N ALA A 46 39.23 -3.87 -5.69
CA ALA A 46 37.80 -3.65 -5.83
C ALA A 46 37.48 -2.17 -5.58
N SER A 47 36.58 -1.60 -6.37
CA SER A 47 36.26 -0.16 -6.37
C SER A 47 35.93 0.39 -4.98
N GLU A 48 36.61 1.46 -4.57
CA GLU A 48 36.40 2.25 -3.34
C GLU A 48 35.06 3.01 -3.26
N ASN A 49 34.08 2.72 -4.11
CA ASN A 49 32.79 3.44 -4.18
C ASN A 49 31.59 2.63 -3.66
N ALA A 50 31.81 1.60 -2.84
CA ALA A 50 30.70 0.98 -2.13
C ALA A 50 30.19 1.96 -1.04
N PRO A 51 28.90 2.34 -1.04
CA PRO A 51 28.36 3.23 -0.02
C PRO A 51 28.55 2.62 1.38
N ASP A 52 28.81 3.47 2.37
CA ASP A 52 29.03 3.07 3.76
C ASP A 52 27.86 2.17 4.24
N PRO A 53 28.11 1.00 4.84
CA PRO A 53 27.08 0.17 5.45
C PRO A 53 26.09 0.94 6.35
N GLN A 54 26.53 2.00 7.04
CA GLN A 54 25.66 2.85 7.85
C GLN A 54 24.77 3.76 7.00
N GLU A 55 25.30 4.35 5.91
CA GLU A 55 24.50 5.11 4.95
C GLU A 55 23.48 4.21 4.25
N LEU A 56 23.90 2.97 3.93
CA LEU A 56 23.04 1.96 3.34
C LEU A 56 21.92 1.54 4.29
N ALA A 57 22.23 1.35 5.58
CA ALA A 57 21.24 1.06 6.62
C ALA A 57 20.29 2.23 6.86
N ALA A 58 20.79 3.47 6.90
CA ALA A 58 19.99 4.68 7.07
C ALA A 58 19.07 4.93 5.86
N ALA A 59 19.54 4.65 4.63
CA ALA A 59 18.71 4.72 3.43
C ALA A 59 17.56 3.68 3.46
N ARG A 60 17.72 2.58 4.20
CA ARG A 60 16.79 1.45 4.27
C ARG A 60 15.83 1.48 5.46
N ALA A 61 16.15 2.23 6.51
CA ALA A 61 15.24 2.48 7.62
C ALA A 61 13.99 3.27 7.15
N PRO A 62 12.83 3.14 7.82
CA PRO A 62 11.67 3.98 7.55
C PRO A 62 12.06 5.47 7.61
N SER A 63 11.66 6.24 6.61
CA SER A 63 11.96 7.68 6.54
C SER A 63 10.70 8.49 6.37
N GLY A 64 10.37 9.26 7.41
CA GLY A 64 9.23 10.15 7.35
C GLY A 64 9.34 11.26 6.32
N ARG A 65 10.56 11.71 5.99
CA ARG A 65 10.80 12.70 4.92
C ARG A 65 10.51 12.13 3.54
N ARG A 66 10.80 10.85 3.30
CA ARG A 66 10.41 10.19 2.03
C ARG A 66 8.90 10.01 1.97
N ALA A 67 8.30 9.55 3.06
CA ALA A 67 6.85 9.40 3.16
C ALA A 67 6.14 10.74 2.88
N LEU A 68 6.53 11.83 3.55
CA LEU A 68 5.90 13.14 3.38
C LEU A 68 6.02 13.65 1.93
N ARG A 69 7.21 13.55 1.32
CA ARG A 69 7.38 13.94 -0.11
C ARG A 69 6.51 13.10 -1.03
N TRP A 70 6.40 11.80 -0.77
CA TRP A 70 5.52 10.94 -1.56
C TRP A 70 4.05 11.35 -1.41
N ILE A 71 3.61 11.73 -0.20
CA ILE A 71 2.24 12.23 0.04
C ILE A 71 2.00 13.55 -0.69
N GLU A 72 2.97 14.47 -0.73
CA GLU A 72 2.88 15.72 -1.51
C GLU A 72 2.61 15.43 -2.99
N ASP A 73 3.41 14.54 -3.60
CA ASP A 73 3.23 14.11 -4.99
C ASP A 73 1.90 13.35 -5.19
N PHE A 74 1.50 12.52 -4.24
CA PHE A 74 0.25 11.75 -4.29
C PHE A 74 -0.99 12.65 -4.18
N CYS A 75 -0.97 13.67 -3.34
CA CYS A 75 -2.03 14.67 -3.21
C CYS A 75 -2.13 15.56 -4.45
N ALA A 76 -1.00 15.85 -5.12
CA ALA A 76 -0.98 16.63 -6.35
C ALA A 76 -1.73 15.96 -7.52
N LEU A 77 -2.03 14.65 -7.41
CA LEU A 77 -2.91 13.95 -8.35
C LEU A 77 -4.37 14.43 -8.28
N GLY A 78 -4.76 15.08 -7.18
CA GLY A 78 -6.14 15.46 -6.88
C GLY A 78 -6.94 14.33 -6.21
N PRO A 79 -8.28 14.43 -6.20
CA PRO A 79 -9.16 13.41 -5.68
C PRO A 79 -8.98 12.06 -6.37
N ARG A 80 -9.17 10.98 -5.62
CA ARG A 80 -8.92 9.59 -6.04
C ARG A 80 -10.17 8.74 -5.87
N VAL A 81 -11.32 9.34 -6.17
CA VAL A 81 -12.65 8.71 -6.07
C VAL A 81 -12.68 7.42 -6.91
N PRO A 82 -13.17 6.29 -6.38
CA PRO A 82 -13.23 5.03 -7.11
C PRO A 82 -13.97 5.17 -8.45
N GLY A 83 -13.41 4.56 -9.50
CA GLY A 83 -13.94 4.61 -10.87
C GLY A 83 -13.57 5.86 -11.69
N THR A 84 -12.73 6.76 -11.17
CA THR A 84 -12.29 7.98 -11.87
C THR A 84 -10.85 7.89 -12.41
N GLU A 85 -10.47 8.82 -13.30
CA GLU A 85 -9.07 8.99 -13.76
C GLU A 85 -8.11 9.27 -12.58
N GLY A 86 -8.59 9.94 -11.52
CA GLY A 86 -7.82 10.17 -10.30
C GLY A 86 -7.44 8.88 -9.59
N ALA A 87 -8.37 7.92 -9.48
CA ALA A 87 -8.09 6.60 -8.93
C ALA A 87 -7.09 5.81 -9.81
N GLU A 88 -7.18 5.93 -11.15
CA GLU A 88 -6.19 5.31 -12.05
C GLU A 88 -4.77 5.87 -11.83
N LYS A 89 -4.65 7.20 -11.71
CA LYS A 89 -3.37 7.86 -11.41
C LYS A 89 -2.82 7.44 -10.04
N ALA A 90 -3.68 7.37 -9.03
CA ALA A 90 -3.30 6.90 -7.69
C ALA A 90 -2.74 5.47 -7.74
N ARG A 91 -3.40 4.56 -8.45
CA ARG A 91 -2.91 3.18 -8.62
C ARG A 91 -1.57 3.14 -9.32
N ALA A 92 -1.38 3.92 -10.39
CA ALA A 92 -0.11 3.98 -11.09
C ALA A 92 1.02 4.48 -10.17
N ALA A 93 0.74 5.50 -9.34
CA ALA A 93 1.69 6.03 -8.37
C ALA A 93 2.06 4.99 -7.30
N ILE A 94 1.08 4.27 -6.74
CA ILE A 94 1.33 3.23 -5.74
C ILE A 94 2.07 2.03 -6.36
N VAL A 95 1.72 1.61 -7.58
CA VAL A 95 2.44 0.56 -8.32
C VAL A 95 3.91 0.94 -8.51
N ALA A 96 4.18 2.17 -8.93
CA ALA A 96 5.54 2.68 -9.07
C ALA A 96 6.27 2.71 -7.72
N ALA A 97 5.60 3.13 -6.65
CA ALA A 97 6.17 3.21 -5.31
C ALA A 97 6.46 1.82 -4.72
N ILE A 98 5.59 0.83 -4.93
CA ILE A 98 5.83 -0.57 -4.55
C ILE A 98 7.10 -1.08 -5.24
N ARG A 99 7.25 -0.84 -6.55
CA ARG A 99 8.46 -1.24 -7.31
C ARG A 99 9.70 -0.53 -6.79
N ALA A 100 9.61 0.76 -6.49
CA ALA A 100 10.71 1.54 -5.91
C ALA A 100 11.08 1.11 -4.48
N ALA A 101 10.10 0.62 -3.70
CA ALA A 101 10.33 -0.04 -2.41
C ALA A 101 10.84 -1.48 -2.57
N GLY A 102 10.84 -2.02 -3.79
CA GLY A 102 11.36 -3.34 -4.10
C GLY A 102 10.39 -4.49 -3.99
N GLY A 103 9.10 -4.21 -3.90
CA GLY A 103 8.05 -5.21 -3.99
C GLY A 103 7.63 -5.47 -5.44
N GLU A 104 6.89 -6.55 -5.64
CA GLU A 104 6.19 -6.81 -6.90
C GLU A 104 4.69 -6.50 -6.71
N PRO A 105 4.16 -5.47 -7.39
CA PRO A 105 2.77 -5.07 -7.25
C PRO A 105 1.84 -6.06 -7.96
N LYS A 106 0.71 -6.37 -7.33
CA LYS A 106 -0.39 -7.15 -7.89
C LYS A 106 -1.67 -6.35 -7.81
N LEU A 107 -2.38 -6.24 -8.92
CA LEU A 107 -3.68 -5.58 -8.99
C LEU A 107 -4.77 -6.64 -8.74
N VAL A 108 -5.75 -6.30 -7.90
CA VAL A 108 -6.88 -7.16 -7.59
C VAL A 108 -8.17 -6.38 -7.88
N PRO A 109 -8.68 -6.47 -9.12
CA PRO A 109 -9.96 -5.84 -9.47
C PRO A 109 -11.12 -6.55 -8.80
N LEU A 110 -12.07 -5.77 -8.31
CA LEU A 110 -13.28 -6.16 -7.58
C LEU A 110 -14.46 -5.37 -8.16
N ARG A 111 -15.39 -6.03 -8.85
CA ARG A 111 -16.63 -5.40 -9.32
C ARG A 111 -17.72 -5.56 -8.27
N MET A 112 -18.26 -4.45 -7.81
CA MET A 112 -19.28 -4.44 -6.75
C MET A 112 -20.40 -3.47 -7.10
N ALA A 113 -21.62 -3.85 -6.71
CA ALA A 113 -22.79 -2.99 -6.84
C ALA A 113 -22.75 -1.88 -5.78
N THR A 114 -23.04 -0.65 -6.19
CA THR A 114 -23.12 0.54 -5.34
C THR A 114 -24.40 1.32 -5.64
N SER A 115 -24.68 2.38 -4.88
CA SER A 115 -25.78 3.31 -5.17
C SER A 115 -25.63 4.02 -6.53
N ARG A 116 -24.40 4.12 -7.06
CA ARG A 116 -24.09 4.73 -8.37
C ARG A 116 -24.08 3.72 -9.52
N GLY A 117 -24.45 2.46 -9.26
CA GLY A 117 -24.32 1.35 -10.19
C GLY A 117 -23.12 0.46 -9.90
N GLU A 118 -22.74 -0.38 -10.86
CA GLU A 118 -21.56 -1.24 -10.72
C GLU A 118 -20.28 -0.40 -10.82
N VAL A 119 -19.40 -0.52 -9.82
CA VAL A 119 -18.10 0.14 -9.77
C VAL A 119 -17.01 -0.93 -9.71
N GLU A 120 -15.93 -0.71 -10.46
CA GLU A 120 -14.71 -1.50 -10.36
C GLU A 120 -13.74 -0.83 -9.38
N PHE A 121 -13.56 -1.47 -8.23
CA PHE A 121 -12.53 -1.16 -7.26
C PHE A 121 -11.28 -1.98 -7.58
N VAL A 122 -10.10 -1.48 -7.27
CA VAL A 122 -8.85 -2.21 -7.52
C VAL A 122 -7.92 -2.09 -6.32
N ASN A 123 -7.87 -3.14 -5.51
CA ASN A 123 -6.85 -3.23 -4.47
C ASN A 123 -5.48 -3.47 -5.10
N LEU A 124 -4.43 -3.05 -4.40
CA LEU A 124 -3.04 -3.35 -4.75
C LEU A 124 -2.41 -4.19 -3.64
N LEU A 125 -1.66 -5.22 -4.01
CA LEU A 125 -0.89 -6.05 -3.10
C LEU A 125 0.60 -5.98 -3.41
N ALA A 126 1.42 -5.95 -2.36
CA ALA A 126 2.79 -6.41 -2.42
C ALA A 126 2.99 -7.52 -1.38
N GLU A 127 3.63 -8.62 -1.75
CA GLU A 127 3.83 -9.76 -0.85
C GLU A 127 5.31 -10.04 -0.63
N LEU A 128 5.71 -10.10 0.63
CA LEU A 128 6.99 -10.65 1.09
C LEU A 128 6.71 -12.04 1.66
N PRO A 129 6.95 -13.12 0.89
CA PRO A 129 6.63 -14.47 1.34
C PRO A 129 7.54 -14.89 2.50
N GLY A 130 6.95 -15.53 3.50
CA GLY A 130 7.68 -16.21 4.57
C GLY A 130 7.99 -17.66 4.20
N LYS A 131 8.67 -18.38 5.10
CA LYS A 131 8.94 -19.82 4.92
C LYS A 131 7.71 -20.70 5.12
N SER A 132 6.75 -20.25 5.93
CA SER A 132 5.46 -20.92 6.11
C SER A 132 4.36 -20.27 5.28
N SER A 133 3.18 -20.88 5.25
CA SER A 133 1.98 -20.31 4.62
C SER A 133 1.32 -19.21 5.47
N LYS A 134 1.77 -19.00 6.71
CA LYS A 134 1.22 -17.99 7.62
C LYS A 134 1.58 -16.60 7.13
N ARG A 135 0.65 -15.66 7.26
CA ARG A 135 0.92 -14.26 6.90
C ARG A 135 0.19 -13.25 7.77
N ILE A 136 0.85 -12.11 7.92
CA ILE A 136 0.30 -10.87 8.46
C ILE A 136 -0.02 -9.96 7.29
N VAL A 137 -1.14 -9.26 7.34
CA VAL A 137 -1.53 -8.26 6.34
C VAL A 137 -1.49 -6.89 6.99
N TRP A 138 -0.79 -5.95 6.36
CA TRP A 138 -0.77 -4.53 6.69
C TRP A 138 -1.64 -3.80 5.66
N GLY A 139 -2.62 -3.04 6.12
CA GLY A 139 -3.65 -2.39 5.30
C GLY A 139 -3.63 -0.87 5.42
N ALA A 140 -4.00 -0.19 4.34
CA ALA A 140 -4.35 1.23 4.32
C ALA A 140 -5.21 1.49 3.08
N HIS A 141 -6.25 2.30 3.19
CA HIS A 141 -7.00 2.75 2.02
C HIS A 141 -6.26 3.86 1.28
N TYR A 142 -6.57 4.07 -0.01
CA TYR A 142 -5.91 5.11 -0.82
C TYR A 142 -6.88 6.01 -1.58
N ASP A 143 -8.16 5.64 -1.61
CA ASP A 143 -9.21 6.40 -2.26
C ASP A 143 -9.54 7.69 -1.50
N THR A 144 -10.40 8.50 -2.08
CA THR A 144 -10.98 9.68 -1.42
C THR A 144 -12.49 9.59 -1.50
N PRO A 145 -13.22 10.21 -0.55
CA PRO A 145 -14.68 10.20 -0.59
C PRO A 145 -15.20 10.85 -1.86
N ASP A 146 -16.32 10.32 -2.36
CA ASP A 146 -17.10 11.02 -3.37
C ASP A 146 -17.89 12.16 -2.72
N VAL A 147 -17.26 13.31 -2.65
CA VAL A 147 -17.85 14.53 -2.09
C VAL A 147 -18.92 15.15 -3.00
N SER A 148 -19.05 14.69 -4.25
CA SER A 148 -19.96 15.29 -5.22
C SER A 148 -21.43 15.00 -4.92
N GLU A 149 -21.72 13.91 -4.20
CA GLU A 149 -23.07 13.52 -3.77
C GLU A 149 -23.28 13.64 -2.26
N ASP A 150 -22.28 14.12 -1.50
CA ASP A 150 -22.39 14.26 -0.05
C ASP A 150 -23.12 15.56 0.33
N PRO A 151 -24.35 15.48 0.91
CA PRO A 151 -25.12 16.68 1.25
C PRO A 151 -24.46 17.54 2.33
N TYR A 152 -23.69 16.93 3.24
CA TYR A 152 -22.95 17.66 4.26
C TYR A 152 -21.85 18.49 3.60
N TRP A 153 -21.03 17.86 2.74
CA TRP A 153 -19.98 18.56 1.99
C TRP A 153 -20.52 19.74 1.19
N GLN A 154 -21.58 19.50 0.42
CA GLN A 154 -22.21 20.54 -0.42
C GLN A 154 -22.76 21.71 0.40
N SER A 155 -23.12 21.49 1.67
CA SER A 155 -23.66 22.54 2.53
C SER A 155 -22.59 23.34 3.27
N GLU A 156 -21.43 22.73 3.55
CA GLU A 156 -20.38 23.35 4.38
C GLU A 156 -19.25 23.97 3.54
N PHE A 157 -19.04 23.52 2.30
CA PHE A 157 -17.90 23.94 1.47
C PHE A 157 -18.34 24.52 0.11
N PRO A 158 -17.58 25.48 -0.45
CA PRO A 158 -17.89 26.04 -1.76
C PRO A 158 -17.68 25.00 -2.88
N PRO A 159 -18.33 25.13 -4.05
CA PRO A 159 -18.17 24.19 -5.17
C PRO A 159 -16.74 24.02 -5.69
N SER A 160 -15.85 24.98 -5.42
CA SER A 160 -14.42 24.91 -5.79
C SER A 160 -13.56 24.16 -4.77
N ALA A 161 -14.13 23.73 -3.64
CA ALA A 161 -13.41 22.98 -2.63
C ALA A 161 -13.06 21.58 -3.14
N VAL A 162 -11.86 21.12 -2.80
CA VAL A 162 -11.34 19.82 -3.24
C VAL A 162 -10.84 19.08 -2.00
N PHE A 163 -11.21 17.81 -1.89
CA PHE A 163 -10.63 16.91 -0.91
C PHE A 163 -9.45 16.16 -1.53
N VAL A 164 -8.27 16.27 -0.93
CA VAL A 164 -7.05 15.62 -1.44
C VAL A 164 -6.53 14.53 -0.51
N GLY A 165 -7.15 14.26 0.64
CA GLY A 165 -6.87 13.11 1.51
C GLY A 165 -5.39 12.90 1.80
N ALA A 166 -4.74 13.88 2.43
CA ALA A 166 -3.31 13.77 2.73
C ALA A 166 -3.08 12.81 3.90
N ASN A 167 -3.87 12.94 4.96
CA ASN A 167 -3.84 12.03 6.10
C ASN A 167 -4.81 10.87 5.88
N ASP A 168 -6.05 11.18 5.50
CA ASP A 168 -7.13 10.26 5.18
C ASP A 168 -6.86 9.62 3.81
N GLY A 169 -6.34 8.40 3.85
CA GLY A 169 -5.79 7.65 2.71
C GLY A 169 -4.27 7.85 2.51
N GLY A 170 -3.80 9.08 2.30
CA GLY A 170 -2.40 9.32 1.91
C GLY A 170 -1.34 8.84 2.92
N SER A 171 -1.59 9.04 4.22
CA SER A 171 -0.61 8.76 5.27
C SER A 171 -0.37 7.26 5.46
N GLY A 172 -1.44 6.45 5.53
CA GLY A 172 -1.36 5.01 5.71
C GLY A 172 -0.61 4.35 4.55
N VAL A 173 -0.91 4.76 3.31
CA VAL A 173 -0.22 4.28 2.11
C VAL A 173 1.28 4.57 2.18
N ALA A 174 1.66 5.80 2.54
CA ALA A 174 3.06 6.19 2.66
C ALA A 174 3.80 5.38 3.73
N VAL A 175 3.17 5.14 4.88
CA VAL A 175 3.73 4.32 5.96
C VAL A 175 3.87 2.87 5.53
N LEU A 176 2.89 2.29 4.83
CA LEU A 176 3.00 0.93 4.27
C LEU A 176 4.17 0.79 3.30
N LEU A 177 4.41 1.78 2.45
CA LEU A 177 5.53 1.78 1.50
C LEU A 177 6.89 1.81 2.22
N GLU A 178 7.01 2.60 3.29
CA GLU A 178 8.20 2.64 4.14
C GLU A 178 8.40 1.33 4.92
N LEU A 179 7.32 0.73 5.43
CA LEU A 179 7.35 -0.56 6.11
C LEU A 179 7.74 -1.70 5.17
N LEU A 180 7.21 -1.71 3.94
CA LEU A 180 7.59 -2.65 2.88
C LEU A 180 9.10 -2.60 2.61
N ARG A 181 9.64 -1.38 2.44
CA ARG A 181 11.08 -1.18 2.23
C ARG A 181 11.90 -1.74 3.39
N ALA A 182 11.51 -1.43 4.63
CA ALA A 182 12.23 -1.87 5.82
C ALA A 182 12.17 -3.40 6.01
N LEU A 183 10.99 -4.01 5.84
CA LEU A 183 10.81 -5.44 6.03
C LEU A 183 11.48 -6.30 4.96
N ARG A 184 11.55 -5.81 3.72
CA ARG A 184 12.29 -6.50 2.65
C ARG A 184 13.77 -6.67 3.00
N GLU A 185 14.37 -5.68 3.65
CA GLU A 185 15.78 -5.69 4.03
C GLU A 185 16.07 -6.59 5.23
N ARG A 186 15.09 -6.78 6.12
CA ARG A 186 15.19 -7.73 7.25
C ARG A 186 15.33 -9.19 6.75
N GLY A 187 14.93 -9.47 5.52
CA GLY A 187 15.02 -10.79 4.90
C GLY A 187 13.83 -11.71 5.24
N VAL A 188 13.89 -12.93 4.74
CA VAL A 188 12.79 -13.90 4.83
C VAL A 188 12.65 -14.47 6.24
N GLY A 189 11.53 -14.16 6.90
CA GLY A 189 11.10 -14.74 8.17
C GLY A 189 10.24 -16.01 8.01
N GLU A 190 9.79 -16.58 9.13
CA GLU A 190 8.85 -17.72 9.12
C GLU A 190 7.45 -17.33 8.63
N VAL A 191 7.00 -16.12 8.98
CA VAL A 191 5.69 -15.57 8.62
C VAL A 191 5.87 -14.59 7.46
N GLY A 192 4.99 -14.67 6.47
CA GLY A 192 4.97 -13.70 5.36
C GLY A 192 4.29 -12.38 5.74
N HIS A 193 4.60 -11.32 5.01
CA HIS A 193 3.94 -10.02 5.15
C HIS A 193 3.31 -9.62 3.82
N SER A 194 2.03 -9.25 3.84
CA SER A 194 1.34 -8.66 2.69
C SER A 194 1.01 -7.20 2.99
N PHE A 195 1.22 -6.34 2.01
CA PHE A 195 0.90 -4.91 2.06
C PHE A 195 -0.27 -4.71 1.12
N LEU A 196 -1.42 -4.39 1.70
CA LEU A 196 -2.72 -4.32 1.04
C LEU A 196 -3.15 -2.85 0.99
N PHE A 197 -3.12 -2.27 -0.19
CA PHE A 197 -3.63 -0.93 -0.44
C PHE A 197 -5.07 -1.05 -0.94
N LEU A 198 -6.01 -0.56 -0.14
CA LEU A 198 -7.45 -0.77 -0.28
C LEU A 198 -8.09 0.35 -1.09
N ASP A 199 -8.99 -0.02 -2.00
CA ASP A 199 -9.80 0.91 -2.79
C ASP A 199 -11.26 0.85 -2.32
N GLY A 200 -11.93 1.99 -2.24
CA GLY A 200 -13.32 2.08 -1.83
C GLY A 200 -13.53 1.80 -0.35
N GLU A 201 -12.64 2.27 0.52
CA GLU A 201 -12.95 2.38 1.96
C GLU A 201 -14.13 3.34 2.13
N GLU A 202 -14.01 4.49 1.46
CA GLU A 202 -14.90 5.61 1.70
C GLU A 202 -16.33 5.31 1.27
N ARG A 203 -17.26 5.94 1.97
CA ARG A 203 -18.68 5.70 1.75
C ARG A 203 -19.10 6.15 0.34
N ILE A 204 -19.76 5.26 -0.39
CA ILE A 204 -20.49 5.59 -1.63
C ILE A 204 -21.98 5.60 -1.34
N GLY A 205 -22.60 6.77 -1.44
CA GLY A 205 -24.01 6.99 -1.17
C GLY A 205 -24.29 7.61 0.20
N PRO A 206 -25.56 7.70 0.60
CA PRO A 206 -25.95 8.44 1.80
C PRO A 206 -25.50 7.74 3.09
N PRO A 207 -25.28 8.50 4.18
CA PRO A 207 -25.00 7.93 5.50
C PRO A 207 -26.15 7.04 6.01
N PRO A 208 -25.89 6.13 6.98
CA PRO A 208 -24.62 5.97 7.70
C PRO A 208 -23.55 5.20 6.91
N PHE A 209 -22.29 5.34 7.33
CA PHE A 209 -21.19 4.47 6.94
C PHE A 209 -21.48 3.02 7.39
N ASN A 210 -21.35 2.05 6.49
CA ASN A 210 -21.66 0.65 6.75
C ASN A 210 -20.67 -0.28 6.03
N PRO A 211 -19.69 -0.86 6.73
CA PRO A 211 -18.70 -1.76 6.15
C PRO A 211 -19.09 -3.25 6.29
N THR A 212 -20.33 -3.53 6.71
CA THR A 212 -20.73 -4.90 7.12
C THR A 212 -20.58 -5.90 5.97
N LEU A 213 -19.90 -7.01 6.24
CA LEU A 213 -19.79 -8.13 5.31
C LEU A 213 -21.18 -8.67 4.96
N ASP A 214 -21.37 -9.01 3.68
CA ASP A 214 -22.58 -9.65 3.15
C ASP A 214 -23.90 -8.88 3.38
N ASP A 215 -23.85 -7.62 3.84
CA ASP A 215 -25.02 -6.73 3.92
C ASP A 215 -25.27 -6.06 2.56
N PRO A 216 -26.46 -6.22 1.95
CA PRO A 216 -26.82 -5.53 0.70
C PRO A 216 -26.91 -4.00 0.85
N LYS A 217 -26.98 -3.47 2.08
CA LYS A 217 -26.97 -2.03 2.36
C LYS A 217 -25.59 -1.47 2.69
N ALA A 218 -24.56 -2.33 2.75
CA ALA A 218 -23.22 -1.85 3.06
C ALA A 218 -22.62 -1.07 1.89
N ASN A 219 -22.10 0.10 2.21
CA ASN A 219 -21.80 1.19 1.30
C ASN A 219 -20.37 1.73 1.47
N ALA A 220 -19.53 1.03 2.22
CA ALA A 220 -18.15 1.36 2.52
C ALA A 220 -17.28 0.09 2.58
N CYS A 221 -15.97 0.26 2.69
CA CYS A 221 -14.97 -0.81 2.80
C CYS A 221 -15.09 -1.86 1.69
N PHE A 222 -15.42 -1.44 0.46
CA PHE A 222 -15.60 -2.32 -0.70
C PHE A 222 -14.35 -3.15 -0.97
N GLY A 223 -13.17 -2.51 -0.93
CA GLY A 223 -11.87 -3.15 -1.08
C GLY A 223 -11.64 -4.25 -0.04
N ALA A 224 -11.86 -3.96 1.25
CA ALA A 224 -11.67 -4.93 2.32
C ALA A 224 -12.69 -6.06 2.24
N ARG A 225 -13.98 -5.76 2.07
CA ARG A 225 -15.07 -6.75 1.94
C ARG A 225 -14.81 -7.71 0.78
N GLY A 226 -14.47 -7.18 -0.40
CA GLY A 226 -14.15 -7.99 -1.57
C GLY A 226 -12.87 -8.82 -1.40
N GLN A 227 -11.85 -8.26 -0.75
CA GLN A 227 -10.61 -8.99 -0.48
C GLN A 227 -10.81 -10.14 0.52
N VAL A 228 -11.59 -9.90 1.57
CA VAL A 228 -11.98 -10.91 2.56
C VAL A 228 -12.79 -12.03 1.89
N ALA A 229 -13.79 -11.71 1.07
CA ALA A 229 -14.58 -12.71 0.34
C ALA A 229 -13.67 -13.61 -0.54
N ARG A 230 -12.78 -12.99 -1.31
CA ARG A 230 -11.80 -13.70 -2.16
C ARG A 230 -10.86 -14.61 -1.35
N TRP A 231 -10.40 -14.15 -0.18
CA TRP A 231 -9.51 -14.94 0.68
C TRP A 231 -10.22 -16.05 1.45
N ARG A 232 -11.49 -15.85 1.82
CA ARG A 232 -12.36 -16.91 2.38
C ARG A 232 -12.56 -18.04 1.38
N GLU A 233 -12.96 -17.71 0.16
CA GLU A 233 -13.18 -18.69 -0.91
C GLU A 233 -11.92 -19.53 -1.17
N ALA A 234 -10.76 -18.87 -1.23
CA ALA A 234 -9.50 -19.53 -1.46
C ALA A 234 -8.84 -20.11 -0.18
N LYS A 235 -9.57 -20.17 0.94
CA LYS A 235 -9.12 -20.70 2.24
C LYS A 235 -7.75 -20.19 2.68
N ARG A 236 -7.56 -18.89 2.51
CA ARG A 236 -6.26 -18.22 2.70
C ARG A 236 -6.37 -16.99 3.57
N LEU A 237 -7.32 -16.91 4.51
CA LEU A 237 -7.37 -15.78 5.44
C LEU A 237 -6.02 -15.61 6.18
N PRO A 238 -5.57 -14.38 6.44
CA PRO A 238 -4.34 -14.13 7.17
C PRO A 238 -4.50 -14.42 8.67
N GLU A 239 -3.37 -14.51 9.37
CA GLU A 239 -3.35 -14.74 10.82
C GLU A 239 -3.61 -13.45 11.62
N ALA A 240 -3.32 -12.29 11.02
CA ALA A 240 -3.62 -10.97 11.57
C ALA A 240 -3.75 -9.92 10.46
N PHE A 241 -4.57 -8.90 10.71
CA PHE A 241 -4.70 -7.70 9.90
C PHE A 241 -4.39 -6.45 10.74
N VAL A 242 -3.53 -5.57 10.23
CA VAL A 242 -3.19 -4.30 10.88
C VAL A 242 -3.53 -3.18 9.91
N LEU A 243 -4.54 -2.39 10.22
CA LEU A 243 -4.94 -1.22 9.46
C LEU A 243 -4.18 0.02 9.96
N LEU A 244 -3.78 0.87 9.03
CA LEU A 244 -3.27 2.21 9.29
C LEU A 244 -4.18 3.20 8.59
N ASP A 245 -4.86 4.02 9.38
CA ASP A 245 -5.67 5.12 8.86
C ASP A 245 -5.35 6.43 9.60
N MET A 246 -5.23 7.53 8.85
CA MET A 246 -4.93 8.87 9.39
C MET A 246 -3.70 8.95 10.31
N VAL A 247 -2.62 8.24 9.99
CA VAL A 247 -1.41 8.06 10.83
C VAL A 247 -0.30 9.11 10.63
N GLY A 248 -0.64 10.28 10.07
CA GLY A 248 0.32 11.29 9.62
C GLY A 248 0.23 12.66 10.31
N ASP A 249 -0.76 12.92 11.17
CA ASP A 249 -1.00 14.22 11.80
C ASP A 249 0.25 14.77 12.49
N ARG A 250 0.52 16.07 12.35
CA ARG A 250 1.54 16.81 13.12
C ARG A 250 1.39 16.63 14.62
N GLU A 251 0.17 16.54 15.12
CA GLU A 251 -0.13 16.35 16.54
C GLU A 251 -0.57 14.90 16.84
N LEU A 252 0.09 13.93 16.18
CA LEU A 252 -0.27 12.51 16.18
C LEU A 252 -0.70 11.97 17.55
N GLY A 253 -1.96 11.55 17.63
CA GLY A 253 -2.59 10.91 18.78
C GLY A 253 -3.38 9.67 18.39
N LEU A 254 -2.71 8.55 18.17
CA LEU A 254 -3.37 7.29 17.88
C LEU A 254 -4.29 6.89 19.04
N VAL A 255 -5.52 6.45 18.79
CA VAL A 255 -6.49 6.05 19.83
C VAL A 255 -6.55 4.52 19.99
N ARG A 256 -7.04 4.05 21.15
CA ARG A 256 -7.40 2.63 21.28
C ARG A 256 -8.79 2.42 20.70
N GLU A 257 -8.85 1.90 19.47
CA GLU A 257 -10.12 1.46 18.90
C GLU A 257 -10.55 0.15 19.61
N THR A 258 -11.51 0.21 20.54
CA THR A 258 -11.85 -0.93 21.41
C THR A 258 -13.13 -1.66 21.01
N SER A 259 -13.85 -1.20 19.99
CA SER A 259 -15.11 -1.82 19.56
C SER A 259 -14.89 -2.96 18.58
N TYR A 260 -13.90 -2.87 17.70
CA TYR A 260 -13.67 -3.87 16.65
C TYR A 260 -12.24 -4.41 16.59
N SER A 261 -11.27 -3.76 17.25
CA SER A 261 -9.90 -4.30 17.32
C SER A 261 -9.75 -5.43 18.34
N ASP A 262 -8.88 -6.39 18.03
CA ASP A 262 -8.50 -7.48 18.92
C ASP A 262 -7.68 -6.94 20.09
N ALA A 263 -8.18 -7.15 21.32
CA ALA A 263 -7.53 -6.68 22.54
C ALA A 263 -6.07 -7.15 22.68
N ARG A 264 -5.74 -8.35 22.19
CA ARG A 264 -4.36 -8.87 22.26
C ARG A 264 -3.44 -8.11 21.32
N LEU A 265 -3.94 -7.69 20.16
CA LEU A 265 -3.19 -6.84 19.23
C LEU A 265 -3.02 -5.43 19.79
N LEU A 266 -4.05 -4.85 20.43
CA LEU A 266 -3.92 -3.56 21.12
C LEU A 266 -2.82 -3.60 22.18
N GLU A 267 -2.80 -4.63 23.03
CA GLU A 267 -1.76 -4.79 24.05
C GLU A 267 -0.37 -5.02 23.44
N LEU A 268 -0.28 -5.80 22.36
CA LEU A 268 0.96 -6.03 21.63
C LEU A 268 1.50 -4.71 21.08
N PHE A 269 0.65 -3.93 20.40
CA PHE A 269 1.05 -2.66 19.84
C PHE A 269 1.46 -1.68 20.93
N GLN A 270 0.80 -1.68 22.10
CA GLN A 270 1.20 -0.90 23.28
C GLN A 270 2.58 -1.31 23.86
N ARG A 271 2.93 -2.60 23.83
CA ARG A 271 4.27 -3.07 24.25
C ARG A 271 5.35 -2.70 23.24
N ALA A 272 5.08 -2.91 21.95
CA ALA A 272 5.98 -2.53 20.86
C ALA A 272 6.33 -1.05 20.94
N ALA A 273 5.30 -0.24 21.05
CA ALA A 273 5.30 1.14 21.43
C ALA A 273 6.27 1.53 22.58
N ALA A 274 6.11 0.91 23.75
CA ALA A 274 6.91 1.21 24.92
C ALA A 274 8.39 0.82 24.71
N SER A 275 8.64 -0.33 24.09
CA SER A 275 10.00 -0.81 23.81
C SER A 275 10.74 0.02 22.76
N ALA A 276 10.01 0.66 21.84
CA ALA A 276 10.57 1.57 20.85
C ALA A 276 10.81 2.99 21.38
N GLY A 277 10.47 3.29 22.64
CA GLY A 277 10.59 4.63 23.23
C GLY A 277 9.60 5.64 22.64
N LEU A 278 8.49 5.17 22.07
CA LEU A 278 7.50 6.02 21.38
C LEU A 278 6.31 6.42 22.29
N ALA A 279 6.44 6.22 23.61
CA ALA A 279 5.36 6.25 24.60
C ALA A 279 4.44 7.49 24.52
N GLU A 280 4.98 8.64 24.12
CA GLU A 280 4.29 9.92 24.09
C GLU A 280 3.32 10.08 22.90
N THR A 281 3.30 9.13 21.95
CA THR A 281 2.51 9.20 20.68
C THR A 281 1.37 8.17 20.60
N GLN A 282 0.98 7.54 21.71
CA GLN A 282 0.38 6.20 21.66
C GLN A 282 -0.99 6.05 22.27
N LEU A 283 -1.87 5.41 21.49
CA LEU A 283 -3.07 4.68 21.92
C LEU A 283 -3.76 5.37 23.12
N VAL A 284 -4.05 6.65 22.94
CA VAL A 284 -4.60 7.54 23.95
C VAL A 284 -6.13 7.48 23.93
N GLY A 285 -6.72 7.29 25.11
CA GLY A 285 -8.16 7.13 25.24
C GLY A 285 -8.69 5.87 24.55
N GLU A 286 -10.02 5.72 24.59
CA GLU A 286 -10.73 4.62 23.96
C GLU A 286 -11.84 5.16 23.06
N ARG A 287 -12.01 4.54 21.89
CA ARG A 287 -13.03 4.90 20.92
C ARG A 287 -13.54 3.68 20.18
N GLY A 288 -14.78 3.72 19.71
CA GLY A 288 -15.33 2.72 18.80
C GLY A 288 -15.43 3.28 17.39
N MET A 289 -14.85 2.60 16.40
CA MET A 289 -14.84 3.04 15.01
C MET A 289 -14.98 1.88 14.04
N MET A 290 -15.79 2.10 13.02
CA MET A 290 -15.96 1.17 11.92
C MET A 290 -15.05 1.61 10.77
N ASP A 291 -14.26 0.69 10.25
CA ASP A 291 -13.27 0.91 9.20
C ASP A 291 -12.97 -0.45 8.50
N ASP A 292 -11.99 -0.49 7.60
CA ASP A 292 -11.56 -1.63 6.80
C ASP A 292 -11.13 -2.85 7.64
N HIS A 293 -10.84 -2.70 8.94
CA HIS A 293 -10.56 -3.83 9.84
C HIS A 293 -11.82 -4.62 10.23
N VAL A 294 -12.99 -4.00 10.16
CA VAL A 294 -14.27 -4.62 10.53
C VAL A 294 -14.60 -5.83 9.65
N PRO A 295 -14.49 -5.77 8.31
CA PRO A 295 -14.64 -6.95 7.46
C PRO A 295 -13.70 -8.11 7.83
N PHE A 296 -12.45 -7.83 8.16
CA PHE A 296 -11.49 -8.87 8.56
C PHE A 296 -11.89 -9.50 9.90
N GLN A 297 -12.23 -8.67 10.89
CA GLN A 297 -12.72 -9.11 12.19
C GLN A 297 -13.95 -10.02 12.06
N ALA A 298 -14.94 -9.61 11.26
CA ALA A 298 -16.16 -10.37 11.03
C ALA A 298 -15.92 -11.72 10.33
N ALA A 299 -14.80 -11.85 9.58
CA ALA A 299 -14.36 -13.11 8.99
C ALA A 299 -13.54 -13.99 9.95
N GLY A 300 -13.31 -13.55 11.19
CA GLY A 300 -12.55 -14.27 12.21
C GLY A 300 -11.04 -14.00 12.19
N VAL A 301 -10.59 -12.97 11.48
CA VAL A 301 -9.19 -12.54 11.48
C VAL A 301 -8.97 -11.56 12.64
N PRO A 302 -8.03 -11.84 13.58
CA PRO A 302 -7.59 -10.84 14.55
C PRO A 302 -7.13 -9.57 13.84
N SER A 303 -7.80 -8.46 14.12
CA SER A 303 -7.58 -7.20 13.39
C SER A 303 -7.37 -6.06 14.35
N ILE A 304 -6.59 -5.06 13.98
CA ILE A 304 -6.40 -3.82 14.75
C ILE A 304 -6.43 -2.64 13.80
N ASP A 305 -7.01 -1.55 14.26
CA ASP A 305 -6.97 -0.25 13.61
C ASP A 305 -6.05 0.71 14.38
N LEU A 306 -5.03 1.23 13.69
CA LEU A 306 -4.12 2.26 14.18
C LEU A 306 -4.52 3.59 13.56
N ILE A 307 -5.25 4.38 14.33
CA ILE A 307 -5.89 5.60 13.81
C ILE A 307 -5.81 6.78 14.77
N ASP A 308 -5.58 7.97 14.21
CA ASP A 308 -5.72 9.24 14.90
C ASP A 308 -7.10 9.83 14.66
N TRP A 309 -7.94 9.82 15.71
CA TRP A 309 -9.28 10.41 15.61
C TRP A 309 -9.28 11.94 15.83
N SER A 310 -8.26 12.49 16.47
CA SER A 310 -8.22 13.90 16.86
C SER A 310 -7.52 14.76 15.82
N TYR A 311 -7.68 14.42 14.53
CA TYR A 311 -6.96 15.05 13.43
C TYR A 311 -7.29 16.55 13.29
N GLY A 312 -6.41 17.38 13.84
CA GLY A 312 -6.60 18.82 13.96
C GLY A 312 -7.40 19.28 15.19
N PRO A 313 -7.48 20.61 15.40
CA PRO A 313 -8.12 21.18 16.57
C PRO A 313 -9.62 20.83 16.63
N PRO A 314 -10.28 21.04 17.78
CA PRO A 314 -11.74 20.97 17.82
C PRO A 314 -12.37 21.97 16.83
N ASP A 315 -13.41 21.51 16.12
CA ASP A 315 -14.17 22.37 15.21
C ASP A 315 -14.99 23.43 15.97
N ALA A 316 -15.68 24.31 15.24
CA ALA A 316 -16.50 25.38 15.83
C ALA A 316 -17.64 24.87 16.74
N ARG A 317 -17.97 23.57 16.69
CA ARG A 317 -18.97 22.89 17.52
C ARG A 317 -18.34 22.06 18.64
N GLY A 318 -17.01 22.15 18.81
CA GLY A 318 -16.24 21.45 19.84
C GLY A 318 -15.98 19.97 19.53
N ARG A 319 -16.21 19.51 18.30
CA ARG A 319 -15.93 18.12 17.91
C ARG A 319 -14.47 17.99 17.50
N ALA A 320 -13.79 16.95 17.97
CA ALA A 320 -12.43 16.63 17.52
C ALA A 320 -12.41 16.30 16.02
N GLY A 321 -11.26 16.55 15.36
CA GLY A 321 -11.06 16.15 13.97
C GLY A 321 -11.40 17.23 12.93
N ALA A 322 -11.10 18.51 13.18
CA ALA A 322 -11.50 19.59 12.26
C ALA A 322 -10.92 19.49 10.84
N TYR A 323 -9.92 18.65 10.60
CA TYR A 323 -9.35 18.44 9.26
C TYR A 323 -9.96 17.23 8.54
N TRP A 324 -10.47 16.24 9.28
CA TRP A 324 -11.08 15.02 8.73
C TRP A 324 -12.30 15.31 7.87
N HIS A 325 -12.39 14.69 6.69
CA HIS A 325 -13.45 14.93 5.69
C HIS A 325 -13.64 16.41 5.31
N THR A 326 -12.56 17.21 5.33
CA THR A 326 -12.58 18.62 4.92
C THR A 326 -11.50 18.93 3.87
N PRO A 327 -11.62 20.05 3.12
CA PRO A 327 -10.54 20.54 2.25
C PRO A 327 -9.23 20.87 2.97
N ALA A 328 -9.23 20.91 4.30
CA ALA A 328 -8.03 21.17 5.09
C ALA A 328 -7.14 19.93 5.23
N ASP A 329 -7.62 18.73 4.87
CA ASP A 329 -6.77 17.53 4.86
C ASP A 329 -5.74 17.61 3.72
N THR A 330 -4.60 18.20 4.04
CA THR A 330 -3.56 18.63 3.11
C THR A 330 -2.17 18.32 3.67
N PRO A 331 -1.12 18.17 2.84
CA PRO A 331 0.20 17.77 3.31
C PRO A 331 0.81 18.66 4.40
N ASP A 332 0.43 19.95 4.47
CA ASP A 332 0.89 20.85 5.53
C ASP A 332 0.28 20.58 6.91
N LYS A 333 -0.67 19.66 7.04
CA LYS A 333 -1.14 19.16 8.34
C LYS A 333 -0.34 17.97 8.84
N LEU A 334 0.47 17.37 7.98
CA LEU A 334 1.25 16.18 8.31
C LEU A 334 2.68 16.54 8.71
N SER A 335 3.33 15.62 9.43
CA SER A 335 4.74 15.76 9.77
C SER A 335 5.55 14.53 9.38
N ALA A 336 6.77 14.77 8.91
CA ALA A 336 7.74 13.70 8.69
C ALA A 336 8.02 12.93 9.99
N GLN A 337 8.02 13.60 11.14
CA GLN A 337 8.24 12.92 12.42
C GLN A 337 7.12 11.91 12.72
N SER A 338 5.86 12.30 12.53
CA SER A 338 4.69 11.45 12.77
C SER A 338 4.67 10.23 11.86
N LEU A 339 4.88 10.43 10.55
CA LEU A 339 4.96 9.34 9.58
C LEU A 339 6.10 8.36 9.91
N GLU A 340 7.25 8.87 10.35
CA GLU A 340 8.37 8.03 10.79
C GLU A 340 8.05 7.27 12.08
N THR A 341 7.39 7.92 13.04
CA THR A 341 6.91 7.31 14.28
C THR A 341 5.95 6.16 14.00
N SER A 342 4.93 6.36 13.15
CA SER A 342 3.96 5.33 12.77
C SER A 342 4.65 4.14 12.10
N ALA A 343 5.59 4.38 11.18
CA ALA A 343 6.34 3.31 10.54
C ALA A 343 7.26 2.55 11.52
N LYS A 344 7.91 3.25 12.45
CA LYS A 344 8.74 2.65 13.50
C LYS A 344 7.92 1.82 14.47
N LEU A 345 6.71 2.27 14.84
CA LEU A 345 5.78 1.51 15.67
C LEU A 345 5.42 0.17 15.01
N CYS A 346 5.01 0.20 13.74
CA CYS A 346 4.71 -1.03 13.00
C CYS A 346 5.92 -1.96 12.93
N LEU A 347 7.11 -1.42 12.63
CA LEU A 347 8.34 -2.22 12.55
C LEU A 347 8.72 -2.83 13.91
N ALA A 348 8.54 -2.09 15.01
CA ALA A 348 8.78 -2.58 16.37
C ALA A 348 7.81 -3.69 16.78
N ALA A 349 6.58 -3.67 16.26
CA ALA A 349 5.58 -4.70 16.53
C ALA A 349 5.84 -6.03 15.81
N VAL A 350 6.62 -6.01 14.71
CA VAL A 350 6.85 -7.19 13.85
C VAL A 350 7.27 -8.45 14.62
N PRO A 351 8.29 -8.44 15.50
CA PRO A 351 8.74 -9.67 16.14
C PRO A 351 7.64 -10.33 16.99
N GLU A 352 6.87 -9.54 17.73
CA GLU A 352 5.78 -10.06 18.57
C GLU A 352 4.56 -10.45 17.72
N LEU A 353 4.28 -9.70 16.65
CA LEU A 353 3.20 -10.01 15.72
C LEU A 353 3.46 -11.31 14.94
N GLU A 354 4.71 -11.57 14.58
CA GLU A 354 5.12 -12.85 13.99
C GLU A 354 4.95 -14.02 14.98
N ARG A 355 5.24 -13.82 16.27
CA ARG A 355 4.96 -14.82 17.33
C ARG A 355 3.46 -15.07 17.47
N PHE A 356 2.66 -14.00 17.51
CA PHE A 356 1.21 -14.05 17.53
C PHE A 356 0.66 -14.87 16.35
N ALA A 357 1.10 -14.57 15.13
CA ALA A 357 0.69 -15.30 13.93
C ALA A 357 1.09 -16.78 13.98
N ARG A 358 2.21 -17.11 14.63
CA ARG A 358 2.63 -18.50 14.85
C ARG A 358 1.79 -19.23 15.92
N GLY A 359 1.01 -18.52 16.72
CA GLY A 359 0.25 -19.06 17.85
C GLY A 359 1.10 -19.24 19.11
N GLU A 360 2.25 -18.54 19.18
CA GLU A 360 3.12 -18.53 20.34
C GLU A 360 2.56 -17.55 21.38
N ARG A 361 2.48 -17.99 22.65
CA ARG A 361 2.10 -17.13 23.78
C ARG A 361 3.28 -16.30 24.25
#